data_AF-A0A811K1F3-F1
#
_entry.id   AF-A0A811K1F3-F1
#
_cell.length_a   1.000
_cell.length_b   1.000
_cell.length_c   1.000
_cell.angle_alpha   90.00
_cell.angle_beta   90.00
_cell.angle_gamma   90.00
#
_symmetry.space_group_name_H-M   'P 1'
#
loop_
_entity.id
_entity.type
_entity.pdbx_description
1 polymer ?
#
loop_
_entity_poly.entity_id
_entity_poly.type
_entity_poly.pdbx_seq_one_letter_code
_entity_poly.pdbx_strand_id
1 'polypeptide(L)'
;MIGAIRTEKDYYLISVNPMLRNVNPVVIHVMLTLQCGLCELPAIRDFVHFYYRYTMLSKEVVWTKSRYVNYIIILSVFMLIDVALLYAGCVPENPNSIADITSKLEDGFPMPRDIMTDVTNPVFAVAALLGQIINIFVYAGMFICGFKIKRQMNQNKSAFNSTQQAQTYLVALLAELWDDLLLGRRVPKLDVKSDRFAI
;
A
#
# COMPACT_ATOMS: atom_id res chain seq x y z
N MET A 1 -14.16 -6.35 7.05
CA MET A 1 -14.01 -6.30 5.58
C MET A 1 -14.61 -4.97 5.13
N ILE A 2 -13.88 -4.22 4.29
CA ILE A 2 -14.43 -3.03 3.63
C ILE A 2 -14.90 -3.45 2.24
N GLY A 3 -16.08 -3.00 1.86
CA GLY A 3 -16.65 -3.16 0.53
C GLY A 3 -16.98 -1.81 -0.09
N ALA A 4 -17.33 -1.83 -1.37
CA ALA A 4 -17.86 -0.66 -2.06
C ALA A 4 -19.15 -1.03 -2.80
N ILE A 5 -20.15 -0.16 -2.74
CA ILE A 5 -21.40 -0.28 -3.49
C ILE A 5 -21.54 0.98 -4.34
N ARG A 6 -21.87 0.83 -5.62
CA ARG A 6 -22.09 1.95 -6.53
C ARG A 6 -23.53 1.92 -7.07
N THR A 7 -24.15 3.08 -7.12
CA THR A 7 -25.44 3.32 -7.79
C THR A 7 -25.23 4.30 -8.95
N GLU A 8 -26.30 4.67 -9.64
CA GLU A 8 -26.23 5.67 -10.72
C GLU A 8 -25.77 7.04 -10.20
N LYS A 9 -26.09 7.39 -8.95
CA LYS A 9 -25.84 8.70 -8.36
C LYS A 9 -24.83 8.68 -7.21
N ASP A 10 -24.74 7.57 -6.50
CA ASP A 10 -24.02 7.49 -5.24
C ASP A 10 -22.96 6.39 -5.27
N TYR A 11 -21.89 6.63 -4.53
CA TYR A 11 -20.86 5.67 -4.23
C TYR A 11 -20.72 5.52 -2.72
N TYR A 12 -20.76 4.28 -2.25
CA TYR A 12 -20.73 3.92 -0.85
C TYR A 12 -19.47 3.12 -0.54
N LEU A 13 -18.72 3.53 0.48
CA LEU A 13 -17.70 2.70 1.10
C LEU A 13 -18.28 2.14 2.39
N ILE A 14 -18.36 0.82 2.47
CA ILE A 14 -19.05 0.12 3.57
C ILE A 14 -18.08 -0.69 4.42
N SER A 15 -18.33 -0.76 5.72
CA SER A 15 -17.69 -1.69 6.64
C SER A 15 -18.73 -2.57 7.30
N VAL A 16 -18.62 -3.87 7.09
CA VAL A 16 -19.51 -4.88 7.69
C VAL A 16 -19.02 -5.33 9.08
N ASN A 17 -18.06 -4.63 9.68
CA ASN A 17 -17.54 -4.99 11.00
C ASN A 17 -18.59 -4.69 12.10
N PRO A 18 -19.14 -5.70 12.79
CA PRO A 18 -20.16 -5.49 13.82
C PRO A 18 -19.68 -4.60 14.99
N MET A 19 -18.38 -4.59 15.27
CA MET A 19 -17.80 -3.77 16.34
C MET A 19 -17.87 -2.27 16.07
N LEU A 20 -18.09 -1.87 14.82
CA LEU A 20 -18.15 -0.46 14.42
C LEU A 20 -19.56 0.13 14.47
N ARG A 21 -20.60 -0.67 14.77
CA ARG A 21 -22.00 -0.24 14.71
C ARG A 21 -22.34 0.96 15.58
N ASN A 22 -21.80 0.96 16.80
CA ASN A 22 -22.10 1.97 17.82
C ASN A 22 -21.05 3.10 17.84
N VAL A 23 -20.14 3.12 16.88
CA VAL A 23 -19.10 4.15 16.78
C VAL A 23 -19.70 5.40 16.15
N ASN A 24 -19.22 6.57 16.60
CA ASN A 24 -19.66 7.85 16.06
C ASN A 24 -19.46 7.92 14.53
N PRO A 25 -20.46 8.37 13.74
CA PRO A 25 -20.35 8.48 12.28
C PRO A 25 -19.13 9.27 11.78
N VAL A 26 -18.73 10.32 12.50
CA VAL A 26 -17.54 11.11 12.17
C VAL A 26 -16.27 10.28 12.31
N VAL A 27 -16.19 9.45 13.36
CA VAL A 27 -15.04 8.55 13.57
C VAL A 27 -14.98 7.50 12.45
N ILE A 28 -16.12 6.93 12.07
CA ILE A 28 -16.19 6.01 10.92
C ILE A 28 -15.74 6.70 9.64
N HIS A 29 -16.17 7.94 9.41
CA HIS A 29 -15.78 8.69 8.23
C HIS A 29 -14.26 8.89 8.18
N VAL A 30 -13.66 9.35 9.29
CA VAL A 30 -12.20 9.49 9.39
C VAL A 30 -11.49 8.14 9.18
N MET A 31 -11.97 7.06 9.82
CA MET A 31 -11.34 5.74 9.73
C MET A 31 -11.37 5.17 8.31
N LEU A 32 -12.53 5.22 7.64
CA LEU A 32 -12.67 4.68 6.28
C LEU A 32 -11.82 5.48 5.29
N THR A 33 -11.85 6.80 5.37
CA THR A 33 -11.04 7.67 4.49
C THR A 33 -9.54 7.49 4.74
N LEU A 34 -9.09 7.43 6.00
CA LEU A 34 -7.70 7.13 6.32
C LEU A 34 -7.29 5.76 5.80
N GLN A 35 -8.15 4.75 5.93
CA GLN A 35 -7.84 3.40 5.46
C GLN A 35 -7.62 3.36 3.95
N CYS A 36 -8.41 4.10 3.16
CA CYS A 36 -8.17 4.25 1.72
C CYS A 36 -6.76 4.77 1.42
N GLY A 37 -6.30 5.79 2.15
CA GLY A 37 -4.94 6.32 1.99
C GLY A 37 -3.83 5.38 2.46
N LEU A 38 -4.03 4.69 3.59
CA LEU A 38 -3.04 3.78 4.15
C LEU A 38 -2.77 2.57 3.26
N CYS A 39 -3.77 2.12 2.50
CA CYS A 39 -3.63 1.03 1.54
C CYS A 39 -2.61 1.34 0.41
N GLU A 40 -2.36 2.61 0.12
CA GLU A 40 -1.47 3.05 -0.98
C GLU A 40 -0.03 3.32 -0.53
N LEU A 41 0.21 3.46 0.78
CA LEU A 41 1.57 3.69 1.33
C LEU A 41 2.60 2.61 0.94
N PRO A 42 2.26 1.30 0.91
CA PRO A 42 3.17 0.28 0.43
C PRO A 42 3.63 0.53 -1.02
N ALA A 43 2.73 0.94 -1.90
CA ALA A 43 3.05 1.20 -3.31
C ALA A 43 4.03 2.37 -3.46
N ILE A 44 3.86 3.44 -2.69
CA ILE A 44 4.79 4.58 -2.65
C ILE A 44 6.17 4.15 -2.14
N ARG A 45 6.21 3.42 -1.04
CA ARG A 45 7.46 2.90 -0.48
C ARG A 45 8.19 2.08 -1.54
N ASP A 46 7.46 1.19 -2.22
CA ASP A 46 8.04 0.32 -3.24
C ASP A 46 8.53 1.13 -4.44
N PHE A 47 7.79 2.13 -4.90
CA PHE A 47 8.26 3.04 -5.94
C PHE A 47 9.55 3.77 -5.56
N VAL A 48 9.63 4.37 -4.36
CA VAL A 48 10.87 5.02 -3.90
C VAL A 48 12.02 4.03 -3.84
N HIS A 49 11.76 2.79 -3.40
CA HIS A 49 12.77 1.74 -3.35
C HIS A 49 13.26 1.31 -4.73
N PHE A 50 12.36 1.13 -5.70
CA PHE A 50 12.71 0.87 -7.10
C PHE A 50 13.50 2.02 -7.70
N TYR A 51 13.09 3.25 -7.44
CA TYR A 51 13.78 4.43 -7.94
C TYR A 51 15.18 4.57 -7.32
N TYR A 52 15.32 4.35 -6.01
CA TYR A 52 16.61 4.28 -5.33
C TYR A 52 17.53 3.24 -5.96
N ARG A 53 17.06 2.00 -6.15
CA ARG A 53 17.84 0.93 -6.81
C ARG A 53 18.22 1.28 -8.23
N TYR A 54 17.33 1.91 -8.98
CA TYR A 54 17.64 2.41 -10.32
C TYR A 54 18.75 3.45 -10.28
N THR A 55 18.71 4.42 -9.36
CA THR A 55 19.79 5.42 -9.24
C THR A 55 21.11 4.81 -8.80
N MET A 56 21.09 3.82 -7.90
CA MET A 56 22.28 3.13 -7.43
C MET A 56 22.93 2.30 -8.55
N LEU A 57 22.13 1.50 -9.27
CA LEU A 57 22.65 0.53 -10.25
C LEU A 57 22.91 1.14 -11.63
N SER A 58 22.04 2.04 -12.09
CA SER A 58 22.10 2.59 -13.45
C SER A 58 22.71 3.98 -13.51
N LYS A 59 22.82 4.69 -12.38
CA LYS A 59 23.46 6.02 -12.32
C LYS A 59 24.65 6.07 -11.37
N GLU A 60 24.96 4.98 -10.67
CA GLU A 60 26.05 4.88 -9.70
C GLU A 60 25.95 5.93 -8.56
N VAL A 61 24.73 6.40 -8.27
CA VAL A 61 24.48 7.37 -7.20
C VAL A 61 23.84 6.68 -6.00
N VAL A 62 24.56 6.66 -4.89
CA VAL A 62 24.03 6.19 -3.60
C VAL A 62 23.38 7.35 -2.86
N TRP A 63 22.14 7.14 -2.40
CA TRP A 63 21.42 8.14 -1.61
C TRP A 63 21.78 8.04 -0.13
N THR A 64 21.83 9.19 0.53
CA THR A 64 21.84 9.23 2.00
C THR A 64 20.49 8.81 2.56
N LYS A 65 20.45 8.33 3.81
CA LYS A 65 19.20 7.97 4.51
C LYS A 65 18.20 9.14 4.53
N SER A 66 18.69 10.36 4.79
CA SER A 66 17.88 11.57 4.79
C SER A 66 17.22 11.82 3.44
N ARG A 67 17.98 11.70 2.34
CA ARG A 67 17.41 11.81 0.99
C ARG A 67 16.32 10.76 0.77
N TYR A 68 16.58 9.50 1.08
CA TYR A 68 15.60 8.41 0.91
C TYR A 68 14.28 8.70 1.67
N VAL A 69 14.38 9.08 2.95
CA VAL A 69 13.21 9.40 3.78
C VAL A 69 12.47 10.62 3.24
N ASN A 70 13.17 11.66 2.78
CA ASN A 70 12.54 12.85 2.23
C ASN A 70 11.69 12.52 0.99
N TYR A 71 12.13 11.62 0.11
CA TYR A 71 11.30 11.20 -1.03
C TYR A 71 10.02 10.48 -0.58
N ILE A 72 10.09 9.62 0.45
CA ILE A 72 8.91 8.97 1.02
C ILE A 72 7.97 10.01 1.61
N ILE A 73 8.48 10.96 2.40
CA ILE A 73 7.67 12.01 3.03
C ILE A 73 6.97 12.85 1.96
N ILE A 74 7.70 13.32 0.94
CA ILE A 74 7.12 14.17 -0.12
C ILE A 74 5.95 13.45 -0.81
N LEU A 75 6.14 12.19 -1.22
CA LEU A 75 5.07 11.42 -1.87
C LEU A 75 3.90 11.12 -0.91
N SER A 76 4.20 10.87 0.36
CA SER A 76 3.17 10.67 1.40
C SER A 76 2.35 11.95 1.63
N VAL A 77 2.95 13.14 1.54
CA VAL A 77 2.23 14.41 1.63
C VAL A 77 1.22 14.56 0.49
N PHE A 78 1.60 14.20 -0.75
CA PHE A 78 0.65 14.21 -1.87
C PHE A 78 -0.53 13.27 -1.65
N MET A 79 -0.30 12.08 -1.08
CA MET A 79 -1.39 11.19 -0.67
C MET A 79 -2.25 11.78 0.42
N LEU A 80 -1.67 12.44 1.42
CA LEU A 80 -2.45 13.07 2.48
C LEU A 80 -3.37 14.17 1.94
N ILE A 81 -2.92 14.90 0.90
CA ILE A 81 -3.78 15.86 0.19
C ILE A 81 -4.94 15.14 -0.48
N ASP A 82 -4.68 14.03 -1.18
CA ASP A 82 -5.72 13.21 -1.82
C ASP A 82 -6.75 12.67 -0.82
N VAL A 83 -6.27 12.12 0.31
CA VAL A 83 -7.11 11.64 1.42
C VAL A 83 -7.95 12.77 2.03
N ALA A 84 -7.37 13.98 2.17
CA ALA A 84 -8.09 15.13 2.68
C ALA A 84 -9.21 15.58 1.71
N LEU A 85 -8.95 15.55 0.40
CA LEU A 85 -9.96 15.82 -0.62
C LEU A 85 -11.05 14.75 -0.63
N LEU A 86 -10.68 13.48 -0.48
CA LEU A 86 -11.63 12.38 -0.36
C LEU A 86 -12.54 12.58 0.87
N TYR A 87 -11.97 12.95 2.02
CA TYR A 87 -12.73 13.25 3.23
C TYR A 87 -13.70 14.43 3.04
N ALA A 88 -13.25 15.48 2.33
CA ALA A 88 -14.11 16.64 2.03
C ALA A 88 -15.20 16.32 0.99
N GLY A 89 -14.95 15.37 0.09
CA GLY A 89 -15.91 14.93 -0.93
C GLY A 89 -16.95 13.94 -0.43
N CYS A 90 -16.63 13.17 0.62
CA CYS A 90 -17.52 12.21 1.22
C CYS A 90 -18.41 12.83 2.31
N VAL A 91 -19.61 12.28 2.44
CA VAL A 91 -20.60 12.63 3.46
C VAL A 91 -20.65 11.49 4.49
N PRO A 92 -20.68 11.81 5.80
CA PRO A 92 -20.89 10.81 6.83
C PRO A 92 -22.19 10.03 6.61
N GLU A 93 -22.24 8.83 7.18
CA GLU A 93 -23.45 8.02 7.28
C GLU A 93 -24.68 8.86 7.68
N ASN A 94 -25.78 8.66 6.96
CA ASN A 94 -27.05 9.32 7.25
C ASN A 94 -28.22 8.32 7.11
N PRO A 95 -29.41 8.64 7.64
CA PRO A 95 -30.55 7.70 7.61
C PRO A 95 -30.97 7.26 6.20
N ASN A 96 -30.77 8.12 5.20
CA ASN A 96 -31.12 7.80 3.81
C ASN A 96 -30.10 6.84 3.18
N SER A 97 -28.80 7.02 3.46
CA SER A 97 -27.74 6.11 2.99
C SER A 97 -27.93 4.71 3.56
N ILE A 98 -28.26 4.63 4.84
CA ILE A 98 -28.61 3.40 5.55
C ILE A 98 -29.77 2.67 4.86
N ALA A 99 -30.87 3.38 4.58
CA ALA A 99 -32.06 2.76 3.97
C ALA A 99 -31.74 2.24 2.56
N ASP A 100 -30.99 3.01 1.77
CA ASP A 100 -30.61 2.64 0.41
C ASP A 100 -29.68 1.42 0.39
N ILE A 101 -28.70 1.35 1.29
CA ILE A 101 -27.79 0.19 1.41
C ILE A 101 -28.53 -1.05 1.91
N THR A 102 -29.41 -0.90 2.91
CA THR A 102 -30.17 -2.02 3.48
C THR A 102 -31.09 -2.65 2.44
N SER A 103 -31.66 -1.85 1.53
CA SER A 103 -32.48 -2.37 0.43
C SER A 103 -31.70 -3.22 -0.59
N LYS A 104 -30.36 -3.13 -0.59
CA LYS A 104 -29.45 -3.78 -1.54
C LYS A 104 -28.66 -4.94 -0.95
N LEU A 105 -28.70 -5.12 0.36
CA LEU A 105 -28.05 -6.23 1.05
C LEU A 105 -29.03 -7.39 1.22
N GLU A 106 -28.52 -8.62 1.15
CA GLU A 106 -29.32 -9.81 1.44
C GLU A 106 -29.76 -9.84 2.91
N ASP A 107 -30.96 -10.40 3.15
CA ASP A 107 -31.51 -10.57 4.49
C ASP A 107 -30.55 -11.37 5.39
N GLY A 108 -30.25 -10.81 6.57
CA GLY A 108 -29.35 -11.42 7.56
C GLY A 108 -27.93 -10.86 7.56
N PHE A 109 -27.57 -9.98 6.63
CA PHE A 109 -26.28 -9.28 6.72
C PHE A 109 -26.25 -8.31 7.90
N PRO A 110 -25.13 -8.26 8.65
CA PRO A 110 -24.97 -7.28 9.70
C PRO A 110 -25.04 -5.86 9.11
N MET A 111 -25.84 -4.98 9.74
CA MET A 111 -25.96 -3.58 9.36
C MET A 111 -24.56 -2.95 9.17
N PRO A 112 -24.21 -2.52 7.95
CA PRO A 112 -22.90 -1.95 7.68
C PRO A 112 -22.84 -0.51 8.20
N ARG A 113 -21.61 -0.02 8.36
CA ARG A 113 -21.31 1.39 8.52
C ARG A 113 -20.80 1.94 7.21
N ASP A 114 -21.28 3.11 6.77
CA ASP A 114 -20.91 3.65 5.46
C ASP A 114 -20.41 5.09 5.48
N ILE A 115 -19.72 5.45 4.40
CA ILE A 115 -19.64 6.82 3.92
C ILE A 115 -20.18 6.86 2.51
N MET A 116 -20.95 7.91 2.23
CA MET A 116 -21.62 8.12 0.95
C MET A 116 -20.96 9.28 0.23
N THR A 117 -20.84 9.20 -1.08
CA THR A 117 -20.51 10.35 -1.91
C THR A 117 -21.39 10.36 -3.15
N ASP A 118 -21.83 11.55 -3.53
CA ASP A 118 -22.44 11.78 -4.83
C ASP A 118 -21.34 11.70 -5.90
N VAL A 119 -21.57 10.92 -6.95
CA VAL A 119 -20.63 10.75 -8.08
C VAL A 119 -20.48 12.07 -8.86
N THR A 120 -21.44 12.97 -8.77
CA THR A 120 -21.40 14.31 -9.37
C THR A 120 -20.69 15.35 -8.49
N ASN A 121 -20.32 15.00 -7.25
CA ASN A 121 -19.58 15.90 -6.38
C ASN A 121 -18.20 16.23 -7.01
N PRO A 122 -17.94 17.50 -7.37
CA PRO A 122 -16.69 17.87 -8.03
C PRO A 122 -15.47 17.63 -7.14
N VAL A 123 -15.60 17.75 -5.82
CA VAL A 123 -14.51 17.49 -4.87
C VAL A 123 -14.12 16.02 -4.91
N PHE A 124 -15.11 15.12 -4.86
CA PHE A 124 -14.87 13.69 -4.99
C PHE A 124 -14.29 13.32 -6.35
N ALA A 125 -14.80 13.91 -7.44
CA ALA A 125 -14.26 13.67 -8.78
C ALA A 125 -12.78 14.08 -8.90
N VAL A 126 -12.39 15.22 -8.31
CA VAL A 126 -10.99 15.66 -8.26
C VAL A 126 -10.14 14.71 -7.42
N ALA A 127 -10.61 14.30 -6.23
CA ALA A 127 -9.91 13.32 -5.40
C ALA A 127 -9.70 11.99 -6.14
N ALA A 128 -10.77 11.42 -6.70
CA ALA A 128 -10.70 10.18 -7.46
C ALA A 128 -9.72 10.29 -8.65
N LEU A 129 -9.74 11.40 -9.39
CA LEU A 129 -8.81 11.63 -10.50
C LEU A 129 -7.36 11.77 -10.00
N LEU A 130 -7.14 12.50 -8.92
CA LEU A 130 -5.81 12.69 -8.34
C LEU A 130 -5.23 11.36 -7.85
N GLY A 131 -5.99 10.56 -7.10
CA GLY A 131 -5.61 9.22 -6.67
C GLY A 131 -5.25 8.31 -7.86
N GLN A 132 -6.05 8.32 -8.94
CA GLN A 132 -5.74 7.56 -10.16
C GLN A 132 -4.45 8.03 -10.83
N ILE A 133 -4.23 9.35 -10.92
CA ILE A 133 -3.00 9.92 -11.48
C ILE A 133 -1.79 9.49 -10.64
N ILE A 134 -1.86 9.59 -9.31
CA ILE A 134 -0.78 9.16 -8.41
C ILE A 134 -0.46 7.67 -8.63
N ASN A 135 -1.49 6.82 -8.66
CA ASN A 135 -1.32 5.39 -8.88
C ASN A 135 -0.68 5.09 -10.25
N ILE A 136 -1.12 5.73 -11.32
CA ILE A 136 -0.51 5.58 -12.64
C ILE A 136 0.97 5.97 -12.60
N PHE A 137 1.31 7.10 -11.99
CA PHE A 137 2.71 7.54 -11.89
C PHE A 137 3.57 6.58 -11.07
N VAL A 138 3.07 6.10 -9.93
CA VAL A 138 3.76 5.16 -9.04
C VAL A 138 4.01 3.83 -9.77
N TYR A 139 2.98 3.20 -10.32
CA TYR A 139 3.10 1.90 -10.99
C TYR A 139 3.88 1.98 -12.31
N ALA A 140 3.65 3.00 -13.14
CA ALA A 140 4.43 3.20 -14.37
C ALA A 140 5.91 3.48 -14.04
N GLY A 141 6.16 4.27 -13.00
CA GLY A 141 7.49 4.56 -12.50
C GLY A 141 8.22 3.31 -12.02
N MET A 142 7.55 2.45 -11.24
CA MET A 142 8.06 1.14 -10.82
C MET A 142 8.42 0.26 -12.02
N PHE A 143 7.52 0.19 -13.02
CA PHE A 143 7.74 -0.61 -14.22
C PHE A 143 8.95 -0.14 -15.02
N ILE A 144 9.07 1.17 -15.27
CA ILE A 144 10.20 1.78 -15.99
C ILE A 144 11.52 1.55 -15.23
N CYS A 145 11.52 1.76 -13.91
CA CYS A 145 12.70 1.54 -13.08
C CYS A 145 13.10 0.06 -13.09
N GLY A 146 12.14 -0.85 -12.93
CA GLY A 146 12.35 -2.30 -12.98
C GLY A 146 12.93 -2.75 -14.32
N PHE A 147 12.41 -2.23 -15.43
CA PHE A 147 12.94 -2.52 -16.77
C PHE A 147 14.41 -2.07 -16.91
N LYS A 148 14.73 -0.84 -16.48
CA LYS A 148 16.10 -0.31 -16.54
C LYS A 148 17.07 -1.08 -15.64
N ILE A 149 16.64 -1.42 -14.42
CA ILE A 149 17.41 -2.26 -13.50
C ILE A 149 17.71 -3.62 -14.15
N LYS A 150 16.69 -4.31 -14.68
CA LYS A 150 16.85 -5.60 -15.36
C LYS A 150 17.82 -5.51 -16.54
N ARG A 151 17.71 -4.47 -17.36
CA ARG A 151 18.63 -4.24 -18.48
C ARG A 151 20.07 -4.07 -18.01
N GLN A 152 20.30 -3.25 -16.97
CA GLN A 152 21.63 -3.02 -16.41
C GLN A 152 22.22 -4.29 -15.80
N MET A 153 21.40 -5.09 -15.10
CA MET A 153 21.81 -6.36 -14.51
C MET A 153 22.26 -7.37 -15.57
N ASN A 154 21.56 -7.42 -16.70
CA ASN A 154 21.93 -8.31 -17.81
C ASN A 154 23.29 -7.93 -18.43
N GLN A 155 23.68 -6.66 -18.34
CA GLN A 155 24.97 -6.16 -18.82
C GLN A 155 26.09 -6.39 -17.79
N ASN A 156 25.80 -6.26 -16.49
CA ASN A 156 26.76 -6.38 -15.38
C ASN A 156 26.51 -7.63 -14.52
N LYS A 157 26.64 -8.82 -15.11
CA LYS A 157 26.32 -10.12 -14.46
C LYS A 157 27.15 -10.42 -13.19
N SER A 158 28.39 -9.94 -13.11
CA SER A 158 29.35 -10.32 -12.04
C SER A 158 28.92 -9.84 -10.64
N ALA A 159 28.66 -8.54 -10.47
CA ALA A 159 28.27 -7.97 -9.16
C ALA A 159 26.85 -8.38 -8.71
N PHE A 160 25.98 -8.75 -9.64
CA PHE A 160 24.60 -9.11 -9.33
C PHE A 160 24.46 -10.54 -8.78
N ASN A 161 25.30 -11.46 -9.25
CA ASN A 161 25.30 -12.84 -8.78
C ASN A 161 25.53 -12.94 -7.27
N SER A 162 26.37 -12.09 -6.67
CA SER A 162 26.61 -12.10 -5.22
C SER A 162 25.39 -11.62 -4.42
N THR A 163 24.70 -10.58 -4.89
CA THR A 163 23.51 -10.03 -4.22
C THR A 163 22.32 -10.99 -4.33
N GLN A 164 22.13 -11.61 -5.51
CA GLN A 164 21.10 -12.63 -5.72
C GLN A 164 21.38 -13.89 -4.90
N GLN A 165 22.64 -14.33 -4.81
CA GLN A 165 23.02 -15.43 -3.92
C GLN A 165 22.73 -15.10 -2.45
N ALA A 166 23.08 -13.90 -1.98
CA ALA A 166 22.78 -13.49 -0.61
C ALA A 166 21.27 -13.45 -0.32
N GLN A 167 20.46 -12.95 -1.26
CA GLN A 167 18.99 -12.95 -1.10
C GLN A 167 18.41 -14.36 -1.11
N THR A 168 18.91 -15.24 -1.98
CA THR A 168 18.45 -16.64 -2.07
C THR A 168 18.82 -17.40 -0.81
N TYR A 169 20.01 -17.17 -0.28
CA TYR A 169 20.47 -17.73 0.99
C TYR A 169 19.60 -17.26 2.17
N LEU A 170 19.26 -15.98 2.23
CA LEU A 170 18.44 -15.43 3.31
C LEU A 170 17.00 -15.98 3.28
N VAL A 171 16.42 -16.18 2.08
CA VAL A 171 15.11 -16.83 1.93
C VAL A 171 15.18 -18.30 2.36
N ALA A 172 16.21 -19.03 1.95
CA ALA A 172 16.40 -20.42 2.36
C ALA A 172 16.54 -20.55 3.88
N LEU A 173 17.31 -19.65 4.51
CA LEU A 173 17.49 -19.62 5.96
C LEU A 173 16.19 -19.29 6.70
N LEU A 174 15.39 -18.36 6.17
CA LEU A 174 14.07 -18.03 6.72
C LEU A 174 13.08 -19.20 6.61
N ALA A 175 13.12 -19.95 5.51
CA ALA A 175 12.30 -21.15 5.33
C ALA A 175 12.68 -22.26 6.32
N GLU A 176 13.98 -22.50 6.50
CA GLU A 176 14.50 -23.50 7.45
C GLU A 176 14.16 -23.13 8.91
N LEU A 177 14.34 -21.86 9.28
CA LEU A 177 13.93 -21.33 10.59
C LEU A 177 12.43 -21.45 10.83
N TRP A 178 11.61 -21.24 9.80
CA TRP A 178 10.15 -21.36 9.88
C TRP A 178 9.71 -22.81 10.10
N ASP A 179 10.32 -23.75 9.39
CA ASP A 179 10.08 -25.18 9.55
C ASP A 179 10.50 -25.66 10.95
N ASP A 180 11.64 -25.21 11.46
CA ASP A 180 12.09 -25.53 12.82
C ASP A 180 11.16 -24.96 13.91
N LEU A 181 10.62 -23.75 13.69
CA LEU A 181 9.64 -23.11 14.58
C LEU A 181 8.30 -23.87 14.59
N LEU A 182 7.82 -24.29 13.43
CA LEU A 182 6.59 -25.08 13.30
C LEU A 182 6.74 -26.48 13.90
N LEU A 183 7.94 -27.07 13.83
CA LEU A 183 8.24 -28.40 14.36
C LEU A 183 8.67 -28.40 15.84
N GLY A 184 8.69 -27.24 16.50
CA GLY A 184 9.08 -27.10 17.91
C GLY A 184 10.52 -27.52 18.20
N ARG A 185 11.39 -27.51 17.18
CA ARG A 185 12.81 -27.87 17.33
C ARG A 185 13.58 -26.68 17.89
N ARG A 186 14.59 -26.94 18.74
CA ARG A 186 15.47 -25.87 19.23
C ARG A 186 16.23 -25.29 18.05
N VAL A 187 16.05 -24.00 17.79
CA VAL A 187 16.80 -23.24 16.78
C VAL A 187 18.30 -23.49 16.97
N PRO A 188 19.01 -24.07 15.99
CA PRO A 188 20.43 -24.26 16.09
C PRO A 188 21.12 -22.89 16.19
N LYS A 189 22.08 -22.75 17.13
CA LYS A 189 22.93 -21.55 17.20
C LYS A 189 23.70 -21.44 15.88
N LEU A 190 23.32 -20.47 15.06
CA LEU A 190 24.04 -20.11 13.84
C LEU A 190 25.42 -19.56 14.22
N ASP A 191 26.44 -20.40 14.11
CA ASP A 191 27.84 -20.00 14.17
C ASP A 191 28.22 -19.37 12.82
N VAL A 192 27.91 -18.08 12.67
CA VAL A 192 28.21 -17.32 11.46
C VAL A 192 29.73 -17.09 11.43
N LYS A 193 30.47 -18.01 10.82
CA LYS A 193 31.86 -17.75 10.44
C LYS A 193 31.88 -16.61 9.42
N SER A 194 32.33 -15.44 9.86
CA SER A 194 32.43 -14.19 9.08
C SER A 194 33.36 -14.27 7.87
N ASP A 195 34.13 -15.35 7.73
CA ASP A 195 35.25 -15.42 6.80
C ASP A 195 34.85 -15.69 5.33
N ARG A 196 33.55 -15.81 5.03
CA ARG A 196 33.06 -16.01 3.64
C ARG A 196 32.55 -14.74 2.95
N PHE A 197 32.68 -13.58 3.57
CA PHE A 197 32.30 -12.28 2.97
C PHE A 197 33.48 -11.32 2.85
N ALA A 198 34.71 -11.82 2.72
CA ALA A 198 35.82 -11.01 2.24
C ALA A 198 35.72 -10.89 0.70
N ILE A 199 35.25 -9.73 0.23
CA ILE A 199 35.52 -9.19 -1.11
C ILE A 199 36.54 -8.08 -0.93
#